data_AF-K1QKU9-F1
#
_entry.id   AF-K1QKU9-F1
#
_cell.length_a   1.000
_cell.length_b   1.000
_cell.length_c   1.000
_cell.angle_alpha   90.00
_cell.angle_beta   90.00
_cell.angle_gamma   90.00
#
_symmetry.space_group_name_H-M   'P 1'
#
loop_
_entity.id
_entity.type
_entity.pdbx_description
1 polymer ?
#
loop_
_entity_poly.entity_id
_entity_poly.type
_entity_poly.pdbx_seq_one_letter_code
_entity_poly.pdbx_strand_id
1 'polypeptide(L)'
;MRLWALLKLCIGCFLFGLTEIFRKKIIRCLTGRNDYTRTYHTVKNKEDSKKQNWIDGLEQIKQMEMESMIGHNPIGANEWANPQSGFVLATGCYRNVPFENRIKGDIIAFRSNYGSGHMGIVSTNGTYISALRQMIEENSVQDFLETQSTIDRTTVWRYTCGQGEFGLEETSDESTRTESPVANRQFRVMPGFYFRIRF
;
A
#
# COMPACT_ATOMS: atom_id res chain seq x y z
N MET A 1 -4.40 62.80 -68.19
CA MET A 1 -3.62 61.60 -67.79
C MET A 1 -3.18 61.62 -66.31
N ARG A 2 -3.99 62.10 -65.34
CA ARG A 2 -3.63 62.07 -63.90
C ARG A 2 -4.53 61.16 -63.04
N LEU A 3 -5.68 60.72 -63.58
CA LEU A 3 -6.63 59.88 -62.86
C LEU A 3 -6.20 58.40 -62.76
N TRP A 4 -5.45 57.90 -63.74
CA TRP A 4 -4.96 56.51 -63.76
C TRP A 4 -3.82 56.24 -62.77
N ALA A 5 -3.05 57.25 -62.38
CA ALA A 5 -1.98 57.12 -61.40
C ALA A 5 -2.52 57.00 -59.96
N LEU A 6 -3.61 57.70 -59.64
CA LEU A 6 -4.26 57.63 -58.33
C LEU A 6 -4.99 56.30 -58.12
N LEU A 7 -5.59 55.72 -59.18
CA LEU A 7 -6.27 54.42 -59.08
C LEU A 7 -5.28 53.27 -58.82
N LYS A 8 -4.07 53.32 -59.39
CA LYS A 8 -3.01 52.33 -59.12
C LYS A 8 -2.46 52.42 -57.69
N LEU A 9 -2.39 53.62 -57.11
CA LEU A 9 -1.95 53.79 -55.73
C LEU A 9 -2.99 53.24 -54.73
N CYS A 10 -4.28 53.47 -54.96
CA CYS A 10 -5.33 53.01 -54.05
C CYS A 10 -5.47 51.47 -54.03
N ILE A 11 -5.31 50.79 -55.17
CA ILE A 11 -5.39 49.31 -55.24
C ILE A 11 -4.17 48.67 -54.55
N GLY A 12 -2.98 49.27 -54.68
CA GLY A 12 -1.77 48.80 -54.00
C GLY A 12 -1.86 48.88 -52.48
N CYS A 13 -2.39 49.98 -51.93
CA CYS A 13 -2.57 50.13 -50.48
C CYS A 13 -3.62 49.16 -49.91
N PHE A 14 -4.68 48.84 -50.67
CA PHE A 14 -5.72 47.92 -50.22
C PHE A 14 -5.22 46.45 -50.19
N LEU A 15 -4.40 46.05 -51.16
CA LEU A 15 -3.79 44.72 -51.20
C LEU A 15 -2.69 44.54 -50.14
N PHE A 16 -1.95 45.59 -49.78
CA PHE A 16 -0.92 45.53 -48.72
C PHE A 16 -1.52 45.54 -47.30
N GLY A 17 -2.66 46.20 -47.10
CA GLY A 17 -3.37 46.17 -45.82
C GLY A 17 -4.02 44.82 -45.51
N LEU A 18 -4.55 44.14 -46.53
CA LEU A 18 -5.17 42.82 -46.36
C LEU A 18 -4.13 41.73 -46.05
N THR A 19 -2.91 41.79 -46.60
CA THR A 19 -1.86 40.79 -46.29
C THR A 19 -1.34 40.87 -44.86
N GLU A 20 -1.25 42.06 -44.26
CA GLU A 20 -0.86 42.24 -42.86
C GLU A 20 -1.92 41.74 -41.87
N ILE A 21 -3.21 41.99 -42.14
CA ILE A 21 -4.31 41.50 -41.29
C ILE A 21 -4.41 39.98 -41.34
N PHE A 22 -4.27 39.37 -42.53
CA PHE A 22 -4.24 37.91 -42.66
C PHE A 22 -2.97 37.29 -42.07
N ARG A 23 -1.79 37.94 -42.18
CA ARG A 23 -0.56 37.48 -41.51
C ARG A 23 -0.71 37.44 -39.99
N LYS A 24 -1.24 38.50 -39.38
CA LYS A 24 -1.42 38.55 -37.91
C LYS A 24 -2.41 37.50 -37.41
N LYS A 25 -3.45 37.18 -38.20
CA LYS A 25 -4.43 36.13 -37.84
C LYS A 25 -3.86 34.72 -37.96
N ILE A 26 -3.03 34.46 -38.99
CA ILE A 26 -2.34 33.16 -39.16
C ILE A 26 -1.29 32.92 -38.07
N ILE A 27 -0.50 33.95 -37.72
CA ILE A 27 0.50 33.83 -36.63
C ILE A 27 -0.19 33.53 -35.30
N ARG A 28 -1.35 34.14 -35.00
CA ARG A 28 -2.10 33.88 -33.76
C ARG A 28 -2.68 32.47 -33.68
N CYS A 29 -3.05 31.87 -34.83
CA CYS A 29 -3.48 30.46 -34.87
C CYS A 29 -2.32 29.47 -34.71
N LEU A 30 -1.10 29.85 -35.13
CA LEU A 30 0.08 28.99 -35.02
C LEU A 30 0.75 29.06 -33.63
N THR A 31 0.66 30.18 -32.92
CA THR A 31 1.24 30.31 -31.57
C THR A 31 0.34 29.79 -30.44
N GLY A 32 -0.97 29.61 -30.67
CA GLY A 32 -1.91 29.02 -29.69
C GLY A 32 -1.75 27.50 -29.44
N ARG A 33 -0.82 26.83 -30.15
CA ARG A 33 -0.55 25.38 -29.98
C ARG A 33 0.48 25.04 -28.88
N ASN A 34 1.16 26.02 -28.30
CA ASN A 34 2.26 25.79 -27.35
C ASN A 34 1.85 25.81 -25.86
N ASP A 35 0.61 26.17 -25.53
CA ASP A 35 0.14 26.18 -24.13
C ASP A 35 -0.37 24.81 -23.66
N TYR A 36 -0.79 23.95 -24.60
CA TYR A 36 -1.19 22.58 -24.26
C TYR A 36 0.02 21.79 -23.73
N THR A 37 1.13 21.73 -24.47
CA THR A 37 2.33 20.96 -24.09
C THR A 37 2.92 21.40 -22.75
N ARG A 38 2.93 22.69 -22.43
CA ARG A 38 3.43 23.20 -21.13
C ARG A 38 2.59 22.72 -19.94
N THR A 39 1.28 22.64 -20.14
CA THR A 39 0.34 22.19 -19.09
C THR A 39 0.50 20.68 -18.84
N TYR A 40 0.64 19.85 -19.89
CA TYR A 40 0.87 18.40 -19.72
C TYR A 40 2.20 18.06 -19.04
N HIS A 41 3.29 18.77 -19.37
CA HIS A 41 4.58 18.55 -18.70
C HIS A 41 4.55 18.90 -17.21
N THR A 42 3.80 19.95 -16.83
CA THR A 42 3.72 20.38 -15.43
C THR A 42 2.86 19.44 -14.58
N VAL A 43 1.78 18.87 -15.14
CA VAL A 43 0.93 17.89 -14.46
C VAL A 43 1.67 16.56 -14.27
N LYS A 44 2.39 16.09 -15.30
CA LYS A 44 3.17 14.84 -15.23
C LYS A 44 4.27 14.91 -14.16
N ASN A 45 4.99 16.03 -14.08
CA ASN A 45 6.02 16.25 -13.05
C ASN A 45 5.48 16.25 -11.61
N LYS A 46 4.24 16.72 -11.39
CA LYS A 46 3.60 16.66 -10.06
C LYS A 46 3.21 15.24 -9.65
N GLU A 47 2.82 14.42 -10.62
CA GLU A 47 2.42 13.03 -10.37
C GLU A 47 3.64 12.13 -10.12
N ASP A 48 4.71 12.35 -10.89
CA ASP A 48 5.98 11.64 -10.70
C ASP A 48 6.66 12.03 -9.38
N SER A 49 6.61 13.30 -8.98
CA SER A 49 7.10 13.75 -7.66
C SER A 49 6.30 13.14 -6.50
N LYS A 50 4.97 13.00 -6.64
CA LYS A 50 4.17 12.29 -5.63
C LYS A 50 4.56 10.82 -5.53
N LYS A 51 4.74 10.13 -6.66
CA LYS A 51 5.18 8.72 -6.68
C LYS A 51 6.54 8.54 -6.03
N GLN A 52 7.48 9.44 -6.30
CA GLN A 52 8.81 9.38 -5.68
C GLN A 52 8.74 9.55 -4.17
N ASN A 53 7.97 10.53 -3.66
CA ASN A 53 7.79 10.71 -2.22
C ASN A 53 7.18 9.47 -1.52
N TRP A 54 6.30 8.74 -2.22
CA TRP A 54 5.76 7.47 -1.70
C TRP A 54 6.80 6.35 -1.67
N ILE A 55 7.64 6.24 -2.71
CA ILE A 55 8.73 5.25 -2.75
C ILE A 55 9.75 5.55 -1.63
N ASP A 56 10.17 6.81 -1.49
CA ASP A 56 11.11 7.25 -0.46
C ASP A 56 10.56 7.00 0.95
N GLY A 57 9.26 7.24 1.16
CA GLY A 57 8.59 6.93 2.43
C GLY A 57 8.54 5.44 2.76
N LEU A 58 8.34 4.58 1.76
CA LEU A 58 8.38 3.12 1.92
C LEU A 58 9.80 2.61 2.20
N GLU A 59 10.82 3.22 1.59
CA GLU A 59 12.23 2.90 1.87
C GLU A 59 12.64 3.33 3.29
N GLN A 60 12.20 4.50 3.76
CA GLN A 60 12.44 4.93 5.13
C GLN A 60 11.76 4.02 6.16
N ILE A 61 10.53 3.54 5.89
CA ILE A 61 9.86 2.55 6.76
C ILE A 61 10.67 1.25 6.81
N LYS A 62 11.10 0.74 5.65
CA LYS A 62 11.96 -0.45 5.59
C LYS A 62 13.29 -0.25 6.33
N GLN A 63 13.89 0.93 6.24
CA GLN A 63 15.17 1.24 6.88
C GLN A 63 15.02 1.32 8.42
N MET A 64 13.99 2.03 8.91
CA MET A 64 13.70 2.12 10.35
C MET A 64 13.36 0.74 10.95
N GLU A 65 12.62 -0.09 10.20
CA GLU A 65 12.28 -1.45 10.63
C GLU A 65 13.50 -2.39 10.56
N MET A 66 14.35 -2.24 9.55
CA MET A 66 15.59 -3.01 9.42
C MET A 66 16.57 -2.66 10.55
N GLU A 67 16.71 -1.38 10.90
CA GLU A 67 17.57 -0.92 12.00
C GLU A 67 17.07 -1.40 13.37
N SER A 68 15.75 -1.46 13.58
CA SER A 68 15.14 -2.09 14.76
C SER A 68 15.38 -3.62 14.81
N MET A 69 15.74 -4.26 13.70
CA MET A 69 16.02 -5.70 13.60
C MET A 69 17.51 -6.05 13.70
N ILE A 70 18.42 -5.07 13.78
CA ILE A 70 19.86 -5.32 13.92
C ILE A 70 20.17 -5.71 15.38
N GLY A 71 19.86 -6.96 15.73
CA GLY A 71 20.22 -7.53 17.03
C GLY A 71 19.42 -8.76 17.45
N HIS A 72 18.23 -8.97 16.88
CA HIS A 72 17.37 -10.09 17.25
C HIS A 72 17.03 -10.96 16.05
N ASN A 73 17.38 -12.25 16.13
CA ASN A 73 16.86 -13.23 15.19
C ASN A 73 15.33 -13.25 15.27
N PRO A 74 14.61 -13.41 14.15
CA PRO A 74 13.17 -13.54 14.19
C PRO A 74 12.78 -14.70 15.12
N ILE A 75 11.80 -14.45 15.99
CA ILE A 75 11.27 -15.45 16.92
C ILE A 75 10.65 -16.58 16.07
N GLY A 76 11.17 -17.79 16.23
CA GLY A 76 10.73 -18.96 15.44
C GLY A 76 9.33 -19.43 15.83
N ALA A 77 8.68 -20.18 14.93
CA ALA A 77 7.31 -20.66 15.14
C ALA A 77 7.12 -21.52 16.39
N ASN A 78 8.08 -22.40 16.71
CA ASN A 78 8.03 -23.20 17.95
C ASN A 78 8.16 -22.34 19.20
N GLU A 79 8.90 -21.23 19.12
CA GLU A 79 9.05 -20.29 20.23
C GLU A 79 7.74 -19.51 20.42
N TRP A 80 7.10 -19.07 19.34
CA TRP A 80 5.72 -18.54 19.40
C TRP A 80 4.71 -19.58 19.91
N ALA A 81 4.89 -20.86 19.61
CA ALA A 81 4.01 -21.90 20.12
C ALA A 81 4.28 -22.25 21.60
N ASN A 82 5.33 -21.69 22.23
CA ASN A 82 5.60 -21.85 23.65
C ASN A 82 4.91 -20.74 24.46
N PRO A 83 3.86 -21.03 25.26
CA PRO A 83 3.17 -20.03 26.08
C PRO A 83 4.06 -19.38 27.15
N GLN A 84 5.21 -19.99 27.46
CA GLN A 84 6.21 -19.47 28.40
C GLN A 84 7.45 -18.93 27.69
N SER A 85 7.32 -18.57 26.41
CA SER A 85 8.44 -18.03 25.62
C SER A 85 9.02 -16.78 26.27
N GLY A 86 10.27 -16.88 26.73
CA GLY A 86 11.00 -15.72 27.24
C GLY A 86 11.18 -14.65 26.19
N PHE A 87 11.34 -15.01 24.91
CA PHE A 87 11.50 -14.07 23.81
C PHE A 87 10.21 -13.31 23.50
N VAL A 88 9.06 -14.00 23.42
CA VAL A 88 7.76 -13.34 23.18
C VAL A 88 7.39 -12.46 24.37
N LEU A 89 7.55 -12.96 25.60
CA LEU A 89 7.23 -12.22 26.82
C LEU A 89 8.16 -11.01 27.02
N ALA A 90 9.44 -11.12 26.67
CA ALA A 90 10.39 -10.01 26.76
C ALA A 90 10.03 -8.81 25.88
N THR A 91 9.19 -9.00 24.85
CA THR A 91 8.67 -7.88 24.06
C THR A 91 7.74 -6.96 24.88
N GLY A 92 7.12 -7.47 25.95
CA GLY A 92 6.10 -6.75 26.72
C GLY A 92 4.81 -6.44 25.94
N CYS A 93 4.69 -6.92 24.69
CA CYS A 93 3.62 -6.52 23.78
C CYS A 93 2.57 -7.59 23.51
N TYR A 94 2.78 -8.81 23.98
CA TYR A 94 1.84 -9.91 23.75
C TYR A 94 1.42 -10.54 25.06
N ARG A 95 0.15 -10.91 25.13
CA ARG A 95 -0.37 -11.76 26.19
C ARG A 95 -0.89 -13.06 25.60
N ASN A 96 -0.70 -14.15 26.34
CA ASN A 96 -1.31 -15.42 25.99
C ASN A 96 -2.84 -15.32 26.17
N VAL A 97 -3.59 -15.92 25.25
CA VAL A 97 -5.05 -15.99 25.30
C VAL A 97 -5.47 -17.46 25.16
N PRO A 98 -6.46 -17.93 25.93
CA PRO A 98 -7.03 -19.26 25.72
C PRO A 98 -7.55 -19.42 24.29
N PHE A 99 -7.40 -20.61 23.71
CA PHE A 99 -7.71 -20.86 22.30
C PHE A 99 -9.17 -20.51 21.95
N GLU A 100 -10.11 -20.87 22.82
CA GLU A 100 -11.54 -20.58 22.71
C GLU A 100 -11.88 -19.08 22.73
N ASN A 101 -10.99 -18.23 23.27
CA ASN A 101 -11.18 -16.78 23.40
C ASN A 101 -10.42 -15.98 22.32
N ARG A 102 -9.90 -16.66 21.30
CA ARG A 102 -9.20 -16.03 20.17
C ARG A 102 -10.14 -15.10 19.39
N ILE A 103 -9.59 -13.99 18.90
CA ILE A 103 -10.31 -13.05 18.04
C ILE A 103 -9.52 -12.82 16.75
N LYS A 104 -10.19 -12.26 15.75
CA LYS A 104 -9.54 -11.83 14.51
C LYS A 104 -8.35 -10.90 14.80
N GLY A 105 -7.21 -11.18 14.18
CA GLY A 105 -5.97 -10.43 14.37
C GLY A 105 -5.04 -10.99 15.45
N ASP A 106 -5.50 -11.91 16.30
CA ASP A 106 -4.61 -12.65 17.21
C ASP A 106 -3.62 -13.50 16.39
N ILE A 107 -2.44 -13.74 16.95
CA ILE A 107 -1.45 -14.65 16.38
C ILE A 107 -1.75 -16.05 16.88
N ILE A 108 -1.78 -17.02 15.97
CA ILE A 108 -1.89 -18.44 16.29
C ILE A 108 -0.61 -19.15 15.88
N ALA A 109 -0.07 -19.97 16.78
CA ALA A 109 1.17 -20.70 16.57
C ALA A 109 0.99 -22.18 16.91
N PHE A 110 1.57 -23.04 16.07
CA PHE A 110 1.47 -24.49 16.13
C PHE A 110 2.87 -25.05 16.36
N ARG A 111 3.08 -25.74 17.49
CA ARG A 111 4.35 -26.38 17.82
C ARG A 111 4.43 -27.72 17.11
N SER A 112 5.54 -27.98 16.39
CA SER A 112 5.84 -29.31 15.86
C SER A 112 6.90 -30.00 16.71
N ASN A 113 6.72 -31.28 16.99
CA ASN A 113 7.72 -32.12 17.70
C ASN A 113 8.87 -32.61 16.81
N TYR A 114 8.72 -32.52 15.49
CA TYR A 114 9.68 -33.11 14.54
C TYR A 114 10.23 -32.09 13.54
N GLY A 115 10.15 -30.78 13.85
CA GLY A 115 10.71 -29.76 12.98
C GLY A 115 10.28 -28.35 13.34
N SER A 116 10.27 -27.49 12.33
CA SER A 116 9.77 -26.12 12.45
C SER A 116 8.26 -26.15 12.67
N GLY A 117 7.79 -25.41 13.69
CA GLY A 117 6.38 -25.14 13.87
C GLY A 117 5.79 -24.31 12.74
N HIS A 118 4.49 -24.02 12.85
CA HIS A 118 3.77 -23.17 11.91
C HIS A 118 3.12 -21.99 12.63
N MET A 119 2.80 -20.92 11.90
CA MET A 119 2.16 -19.74 12.46
C MET A 119 1.23 -19.07 11.46
N GLY A 120 0.27 -18.32 11.98
CA GLY A 120 -0.48 -17.36 11.20
C GLY A 120 -1.25 -16.38 12.08
N ILE A 121 -2.22 -15.72 11.46
CA ILE A 121 -3.07 -14.72 12.08
C ILE A 121 -4.50 -15.22 12.04
N VAL A 122 -5.19 -15.21 13.17
CA VAL A 122 -6.60 -15.60 13.26
C VAL A 122 -7.43 -14.68 12.37
N SER A 123 -8.17 -15.27 11.44
CA SER A 123 -9.04 -14.52 10.52
C SER A 123 -10.49 -14.55 11.00
N THR A 124 -10.98 -15.73 11.42
CA THR A 124 -12.30 -15.92 12.03
C THR A 124 -12.22 -16.94 13.17
N ASN A 125 -13.36 -17.21 13.84
CA ASN A 125 -13.43 -18.22 14.91
C ASN A 125 -13.38 -19.65 14.34
N GLY A 126 -12.20 -20.07 13.87
CA GLY A 126 -12.00 -21.38 13.23
C GLY A 126 -11.01 -21.36 12.08
N THR A 127 -10.70 -20.19 11.52
CA THR A 127 -9.75 -20.04 10.41
C THR A 127 -8.60 -19.11 10.74
N TYR A 128 -7.48 -19.28 10.03
CA TYR A 128 -6.30 -18.45 10.16
C TYR A 128 -5.63 -18.25 8.80
N ILE A 129 -5.04 -17.07 8.60
CA ILE A 129 -4.25 -16.74 7.42
C ILE A 129 -2.79 -17.03 7.75
N SER A 130 -2.13 -17.83 6.93
CA SER A 130 -0.71 -18.14 7.09
C SER A 130 0.02 -18.15 5.77
N ALA A 131 1.34 -18.01 5.86
CA ALA A 131 2.22 -18.15 4.71
C ALA A 131 2.68 -19.60 4.59
N LEU A 132 2.29 -20.26 3.51
CA LEU A 132 2.84 -21.53 3.09
C LEU A 132 4.06 -21.33 2.19
N ARG A 133 4.66 -22.44 1.75
CA ARG A 133 5.85 -22.45 0.90
C ARG A 133 5.71 -21.60 -0.37
N GLN A 134 4.51 -21.52 -0.95
CA GLN A 134 4.29 -20.89 -2.26
C GLN A 134 3.24 -19.78 -2.26
N MET A 135 2.41 -19.68 -1.21
CA MET A 135 1.30 -18.73 -1.19
C MET A 135 0.89 -18.38 0.24
N ILE A 136 0.13 -17.29 0.35
CA ILE A 136 -0.61 -16.94 1.56
C ILE A 136 -2.03 -17.42 1.36
N GLU A 137 -2.55 -18.18 2.32
CA GLU A 137 -3.91 -18.71 2.27
C GLU A 137 -4.56 -18.72 3.64
N GLU A 138 -5.89 -18.81 3.63
CA GLU A 138 -6.71 -18.96 4.82
C GLU A 138 -7.11 -20.43 4.97
N ASN A 139 -6.79 -21.01 6.13
CA ASN A 139 -7.02 -22.42 6.43
C ASN A 139 -7.89 -22.61 7.66
N SER A 140 -8.63 -23.73 7.69
CA SER A 140 -9.27 -24.24 8.92
C SER A 140 -8.19 -24.67 9.91
N VAL A 141 -8.34 -24.24 11.18
CA VAL A 141 -7.47 -24.68 12.26
C VAL A 141 -7.65 -26.18 12.51
N GLN A 142 -8.89 -26.67 12.47
CA GLN A 142 -9.20 -28.07 12.76
C GLN A 142 -8.59 -28.99 11.69
N ASP A 143 -8.84 -28.70 10.42
CA ASP A 143 -8.33 -29.49 9.29
C ASP A 143 -6.79 -29.49 9.27
N PHE A 144 -6.18 -28.35 9.62
CA PHE A 144 -4.73 -28.27 9.76
C PHE A 144 -4.20 -29.19 10.88
N LEU A 145 -4.84 -29.19 12.05
CA LEU A 145 -4.45 -30.06 13.15
C LEU A 145 -4.66 -31.55 12.84
N GLU A 146 -5.74 -31.89 12.14
CA GLU A 146 -6.04 -33.26 11.73
C GLU A 146 -5.03 -33.80 10.70
N THR A 147 -4.56 -32.94 9.80
CA THR A 147 -3.57 -33.31 8.77
C THR A 147 -2.13 -33.32 9.29
N GLN A 148 -1.84 -32.58 10.36
CA GLN A 148 -0.49 -32.43 10.90
C GLN A 148 -0.32 -33.17 12.23
N SER A 149 -0.13 -34.49 12.14
CA SER A 149 0.08 -35.37 13.31
C SER A 149 1.32 -35.03 14.16
N THR A 150 2.24 -34.21 13.65
CA THR A 150 3.42 -33.75 14.39
C THR A 150 3.14 -32.55 15.30
N ILE A 151 1.98 -31.92 15.16
CA ILE A 151 1.58 -30.78 15.98
C ILE A 151 1.05 -31.28 17.32
N ASP A 152 1.66 -30.81 18.40
CA ASP A 152 1.31 -31.25 19.76
C ASP A 152 0.86 -30.11 20.68
N ARG A 153 0.91 -28.88 20.17
CA ARG A 153 0.48 -27.69 20.90
C ARG A 153 0.04 -26.59 19.95
N THR A 154 -1.00 -25.88 20.37
CA THR A 154 -1.45 -24.63 19.75
C THR A 154 -1.47 -23.54 20.81
N THR A 155 -0.92 -22.38 20.48
CA THR A 155 -0.83 -21.22 21.38
C THR A 155 -1.35 -19.99 20.64
N VAL A 156 -2.12 -19.17 21.35
CA VAL A 156 -2.66 -17.92 20.80
C VAL A 156 -2.11 -16.73 21.58
N TRP A 157 -1.69 -15.70 20.84
CA TRP A 157 -1.17 -14.45 21.38
C TRP A 157 -2.00 -13.28 20.90
N ARG A 158 -2.33 -12.39 21.84
CA ARG A 158 -2.96 -11.11 21.55
C ARG A 158 -1.96 -10.00 21.76
N TYR A 159 -1.82 -9.14 20.76
CA TYR A 159 -1.05 -7.92 20.88
C TYR A 159 -1.75 -6.92 21.81
N THR A 160 -0.96 -6.22 22.60
CA THR A 160 -1.42 -5.31 23.67
C THR A 160 -0.70 -3.97 23.67
N CYS A 161 0.48 -3.88 23.03
CA CYS A 161 1.13 -2.59 22.80
C CYS A 161 0.26 -1.71 21.89
N GLY A 162 0.20 -0.41 22.12
CA GLY A 162 -0.65 0.50 21.34
C GLY A 162 -2.14 0.49 21.68
N GLN A 163 -2.59 -0.30 22.67
CA GLN A 163 -3.92 -0.09 23.29
C GLN A 163 -3.94 1.03 24.34
N GLY A 164 -2.87 1.83 24.43
CA GLY A 164 -2.89 3.11 25.14
C GLY A 164 -3.64 4.16 24.33
N GLU A 165 -4.85 4.52 24.79
CA GLU A 165 -5.53 5.81 24.58
C GLU A 165 -5.63 6.40 23.15
N PHE A 166 -5.55 5.62 22.08
CA PHE A 166 -6.16 6.09 20.83
C PHE A 166 -7.65 5.77 20.88
N GLY A 167 -8.41 6.72 21.46
CA GLY A 167 -9.84 6.81 21.25
C GLY A 167 -10.12 6.80 19.75
N LEU A 168 -10.50 5.64 19.23
CA LEU A 168 -11.11 5.53 17.92
C LEU A 168 -12.51 6.12 18.07
N GLU A 169 -12.59 7.43 17.96
CA GLU A 169 -13.83 8.14 17.70
C GLU A 169 -14.36 7.59 16.37
N GLU A 170 -15.39 6.76 16.45
CA GLU A 170 -16.14 6.26 15.30
C GLU A 170 -16.77 7.46 14.61
N THR A 171 -16.07 8.06 13.64
CA THR A 171 -16.71 8.96 12.69
C THR A 171 -17.51 8.10 11.72
N SER A 172 -18.79 7.93 12.02
CA SER A 172 -19.79 7.33 11.14
C SER A 172 -20.04 8.25 9.95
N ASP A 173 -19.14 8.27 8.98
CA ASP A 173 -19.42 8.86 7.67
C ASP A 173 -20.08 7.82 6.78
N GLU A 174 -21.41 7.79 6.88
CA GLU A 174 -22.30 7.15 5.93
C GLU A 174 -22.25 7.91 4.59
N SER A 175 -21.35 7.48 3.71
CA SER A 175 -21.33 7.91 2.31
C SER A 175 -21.44 6.69 1.41
N THR A 176 -22.66 6.45 0.92
CA THR A 176 -23.00 5.63 -0.25
C THR A 176 -21.91 5.65 -1.31
N ARG A 177 -21.27 4.51 -1.57
CA ARG A 177 -20.39 4.35 -2.73
C ARG A 177 -20.58 3.00 -3.39
N THR A 178 -20.99 3.11 -4.64
CA THR A 178 -21.20 2.13 -5.69
C THR A 178 -20.03 1.16 -5.83
N GLU A 179 -20.36 -0.11 -6.00
CA GLU A 179 -19.44 -1.22 -6.23
C GLU A 179 -18.51 -0.97 -7.44
N SER A 180 -17.22 -1.20 -7.24
CA SER A 180 -16.22 -1.34 -8.31
C SER A 180 -15.19 -2.41 -7.88
N PRO A 181 -14.69 -3.26 -8.80
CA PRO A 181 -14.17 -4.56 -8.45
C PRO A 181 -12.67 -4.55 -8.10
N VAL A 182 -12.33 -5.38 -7.11
CA VAL A 182 -10.99 -5.94 -6.81
C VAL A 182 -9.88 -4.90 -6.64
N ALA A 183 -9.88 -4.23 -5.49
CA ALA A 183 -8.70 -3.55 -4.97
C ALA A 183 -7.90 -4.49 -4.07
N ASN A 184 -6.60 -4.63 -4.37
CA ASN A 184 -5.57 -5.23 -3.51
C ASN A 184 -5.71 -4.69 -2.08
N ARG A 185 -6.20 -5.53 -1.16
CA ARG A 185 -6.22 -5.20 0.27
C ARG A 185 -4.82 -5.45 0.84
N GLN A 186 -4.11 -4.37 1.10
CA GLN A 186 -2.87 -4.42 1.86
C GLN A 186 -3.22 -4.47 3.35
N PHE A 187 -3.01 -5.62 3.99
CA PHE A 187 -3.22 -5.76 5.42
C PHE A 187 -1.98 -5.24 6.14
N ARG A 188 -2.05 -4.04 6.71
CA ARG A 188 -1.05 -3.57 7.69
C ARG A 188 -1.42 -4.24 9.02
N VAL A 189 -0.87 -5.43 9.26
CA VAL A 189 -1.35 -6.25 10.38
C VAL A 189 -0.87 -5.69 11.72
N MET A 190 0.41 -5.38 11.93
CA MET A 190 0.95 -4.67 13.12
C MET A 190 2.35 -4.10 12.84
N PRO A 191 2.82 -3.06 13.57
CA PRO A 191 4.22 -2.63 13.51
C PRO A 191 5.14 -3.77 13.99
N GLY A 192 6.13 -4.15 13.18
CA GLY A 192 7.20 -5.07 13.59
C GLY A 192 7.03 -6.56 13.27
N PHE A 193 6.03 -6.97 12.49
CA PHE A 193 5.91 -8.36 12.01
C PHE A 193 6.29 -8.53 10.54
N TYR A 194 7.29 -9.36 10.28
CA TYR A 194 7.59 -9.87 8.96
C TYR A 194 7.78 -11.39 9.01
N PHE A 195 7.01 -12.12 8.19
CA PHE A 195 7.28 -13.52 7.90
C PHE A 195 8.43 -13.59 6.90
N ARG A 196 9.62 -14.00 7.35
CA ARG A 196 10.72 -14.31 6.42
C ARG A 196 10.60 -15.76 5.97
N ILE A 197 9.88 -15.98 4.86
CA ILE A 197 9.91 -17.25 4.14
C ILE A 197 11.26 -17.31 3.43
N ARG A 198 12.14 -18.24 3.84
CA ARG A 198 13.34 -18.55 3.06
C ARG A 198 12.94 -19.59 2.00
N PHE A 199 13.14 -19.23 0.72
CA PHE A 199 13.00 -20.14 -0.42
C PHE A 199 14.20 -21.08 -0.52
#